data_AF-A0A1V2NTE8-F1
#
_entry.id   AF-A0A1V2NTE8-F1
#
_cell.length_a   1.000
_cell.length_b   1.000
_cell.length_c   1.000
_cell.angle_alpha   90.00
_cell.angle_beta   90.00
_cell.angle_gamma   90.00
#
_symmetry.space_group_name_H-M   'P 1'
#
loop_
_entity.id
_entity.type
_entity.pdbx_description
1 polymer ?
#
loop_
_entity_poly.entity_id
_entity_poly.type
_entity_poly.pdbx_seq_one_letter_code
_entity_poly.pdbx_strand_id
1 'polypeptide(L)'
;MNVQPAGRTLVNLDTIVYTDQAKVSDTTVELLGFPVAVEATPMSYTWNFGDGTSKTTGSPGKPYPAKEITHKYLKRGAVGVTLTTHYAARFNVAGTGWQYISGTVPITGPATALQVREAVPVLVDPPN
;
A
#
# COMPACT_ATOMS: atom_id res chain seq x y z
N MET A 1 0.99 -2.81 4.55
CA MET A 1 -0.23 -2.14 4.07
C MET A 1 -1.38 -2.53 4.98
N ASN A 2 -2.34 -1.63 5.16
CA ASN A 2 -3.55 -1.84 5.93
C ASN A 2 -4.79 -1.74 5.03
N VAL A 3 -5.82 -2.53 5.35
CA VAL A 3 -7.11 -2.57 4.65
C VAL A 3 -8.23 -2.52 5.68
N GLN A 4 -9.25 -1.67 5.48
CA GLN A 4 -10.43 -1.57 6.34
C GLN A 4 -11.72 -1.69 5.53
N PRO A 5 -12.68 -2.54 5.94
CA PRO A 5 -12.59 -3.52 7.03
C PRO A 5 -11.53 -4.62 6.79
N ALA A 6 -10.99 -5.18 7.87
CA ALA A 6 -9.92 -6.17 7.80
C ALA A 6 -10.46 -7.56 7.41
N GLY A 7 -9.75 -8.24 6.50
CA GLY A 7 -10.00 -9.63 6.09
C GLY A 7 -11.25 -9.86 5.24
N ARG A 8 -12.32 -9.08 5.41
CA ARG A 8 -13.57 -9.17 4.63
C ARG A 8 -14.14 -7.79 4.35
N THR A 9 -14.70 -7.62 3.15
CA THR A 9 -15.49 -6.44 2.76
C THR A 9 -16.73 -6.89 1.99
N LEU A 10 -17.61 -5.95 1.65
CA LEU A 10 -18.79 -6.20 0.83
C LEU A 10 -18.65 -5.58 -0.56
N VAL A 11 -19.29 -6.20 -1.54
CA VAL A 11 -19.53 -5.58 -2.85
C VAL A 11 -20.23 -4.23 -2.67
N ASN A 12 -19.90 -3.28 -3.54
CA ASN A 12 -20.45 -1.91 -3.56
C ASN A 12 -20.20 -1.05 -2.31
N LEU A 13 -19.46 -1.55 -1.31
CA LEU A 13 -19.03 -0.78 -0.14
C LEU A 13 -17.58 -0.31 -0.29
N ASP A 14 -17.29 0.85 0.30
CA ASP A 14 -15.93 1.38 0.34
C ASP A 14 -15.02 0.49 1.19
N THR A 15 -13.94 0.05 0.58
CA THR A 15 -12.80 -0.56 1.25
C THR A 15 -11.68 0.46 1.30
N ILE A 16 -11.23 0.83 2.49
CA ILE A 16 -10.17 1.83 2.71
C ILE A 16 -8.82 1.13 2.67
N VAL A 17 -7.83 1.73 2.01
CA VAL A 17 -6.43 1.27 2.03
C VAL A 17 -5.50 2.39 2.48
N TYR A 18 -4.47 2.05 3.26
CA TYR A 18 -3.43 2.99 3.69
C TYR A 18 -2.15 2.25 4.11
N THR A 19 -1.07 2.99 4.34
CA THR A 19 0.19 2.44 4.85
C THR A 19 0.81 3.37 5.89
N ASP A 20 1.36 2.80 6.96
CA ASP A 20 2.16 3.54 7.93
C ASP A 20 3.65 3.61 7.51
N GLN A 21 4.02 2.86 6.46
CA GLN A 21 5.36 2.79 5.90
C GLN A 21 5.57 3.89 4.85
N ALA A 22 5.56 5.14 5.32
CA ALA A 22 5.66 6.34 4.48
C ALA A 22 6.85 7.24 4.84
N LYS A 23 7.78 6.74 5.65
CA LYS A 23 8.95 7.48 6.13
C LYS A 23 10.16 7.21 5.24
N VAL A 24 11.09 8.16 5.24
CA VAL A 24 12.44 7.97 4.71
C VAL A 24 13.08 6.80 5.44
N SER A 25 13.70 5.90 4.68
CA SER A 25 14.42 4.74 5.21
C SER A 25 15.90 4.88 4.94
N ASP A 26 16.70 4.79 5.99
CA ASP A 26 18.16 4.84 5.93
C ASP A 26 18.75 3.49 6.32
N THR A 27 19.73 3.02 5.56
CA THR A 27 20.48 1.81 5.90
C THR A 27 21.94 1.94 5.49
N THR A 28 22.82 1.19 6.13
CA THR A 28 24.21 1.05 5.71
C THR A 28 24.46 -0.41 5.34
N VAL A 29 25.01 -0.63 4.15
CA VAL A 29 25.34 -1.96 3.63
C VAL A 29 26.83 -1.99 3.31
N GLU A 30 27.50 -3.10 3.61
CA GLU A 30 28.87 -3.31 3.13
C GLU A 30 28.86 -3.84 1.69
N LEU A 31 29.55 -3.13 0.80
CA LEU A 31 29.74 -3.55 -0.58
C LEU A 31 31.24 -3.59 -0.89
N LEU A 32 31.76 -4.79 -1.19
CA LEU A 32 33.19 -5.00 -1.48
C LEU A 32 34.13 -4.47 -0.39
N GLY A 33 33.72 -4.56 0.88
CA GLY A 33 34.50 -4.08 2.04
C GLY A 33 34.40 -2.58 2.32
N PHE A 34 33.56 -1.84 1.58
CA PHE A 34 33.31 -0.42 1.83
C PHE A 34 31.89 -0.21 2.39
N PRO A 35 31.70 0.65 3.41
CA PRO A 35 30.37 1.01 3.88
C PRO A 35 29.67 1.91 2.86
N VAL A 36 28.46 1.53 2.46
CA VAL A 36 27.58 2.30 1.58
C VAL A 36 26.33 2.68 2.36
N ALA A 37 26.17 3.96 2.66
CA ALA A 37 24.93 4.48 3.22
C ALA A 37 23.92 4.69 2.09
N VAL A 38 22.67 4.28 2.31
CA VAL A 38 21.56 4.41 1.35
C VAL A 38 20.39 5.05 2.06
N GLU A 39 19.81 6.07 1.42
CA GLU A 39 18.59 6.75 1.86
C GLU A 39 17.52 6.59 0.77
N ALA A 40 16.33 6.12 1.15
CA ALA A 40 15.20 5.92 0.27
C ALA A 40 13.98 6.72 0.75
N THR A 41 13.47 7.59 -0.11
CA THR A 41 12.34 8.49 0.17
C THR A 41 11.12 8.09 -0.67
N PRO A 42 9.99 7.70 -0.04
CA PRO A 42 8.76 7.37 -0.77
C PRO A 42 8.20 8.56 -1.55
N MET A 43 7.93 8.38 -2.85
CA MET A 43 7.42 9.42 -3.74
C MET A 43 5.99 9.19 -4.20
N SER A 44 5.62 7.93 -4.43
CA SER A 44 4.25 7.58 -4.83
C SER A 44 3.90 6.14 -4.45
N TYR A 45 2.59 5.87 -4.41
CA TYR A 45 2.01 4.63 -3.92
C TYR A 45 1.02 4.11 -4.96
N THR A 46 1.31 2.95 -5.56
CA THR A 46 0.39 2.25 -6.46
C THR A 46 -0.29 1.12 -5.71
N TRP A 47 -1.58 1.29 -5.45
CA TRP A 47 -2.46 0.31 -4.82
C TRP A 47 -3.04 -0.60 -5.91
N ASN A 48 -2.77 -1.90 -5.85
CA ASN A 48 -3.39 -2.87 -6.74
C ASN A 48 -4.43 -3.66 -5.95
N PHE A 49 -5.68 -3.65 -6.41
CA PHE A 49 -6.82 -4.18 -5.64
C PHE A 49 -7.06 -5.68 -5.85
N GLY A 50 -6.34 -6.31 -6.77
CA GLY A 50 -6.45 -7.76 -7.04
C GLY A 50 -7.68 -8.15 -7.85
N ASP A 51 -8.50 -7.19 -8.28
CA ASP A 51 -9.64 -7.38 -9.21
C ASP A 51 -9.35 -6.87 -10.63
N GLY A 52 -8.07 -6.60 -10.92
CA GLY A 52 -7.61 -6.01 -12.19
C GLY A 52 -7.56 -4.48 -12.18
N THR A 53 -8.03 -3.82 -11.12
CA THR A 53 -7.94 -2.36 -10.99
C THR A 53 -6.80 -1.93 -10.07
N SER A 54 -6.33 -0.70 -10.29
CA SER A 54 -5.30 -0.07 -9.47
C SER A 54 -5.52 1.44 -9.35
N LYS A 55 -4.85 2.06 -8.37
CA LYS A 55 -4.86 3.50 -8.15
C LYS A 55 -3.47 3.96 -7.71
N THR A 56 -2.99 5.06 -8.26
CA THR A 56 -1.72 5.68 -7.81
C THR A 56 -2.01 6.96 -7.05
N THR A 57 -1.34 7.16 -5.91
CA THR A 57 -1.46 8.34 -5.05
C THR A 57 -0.10 8.89 -4.66
N GLY A 58 -0.02 10.19 -4.37
CA GLY A 58 1.16 10.82 -3.77
C GLY A 58 1.19 10.72 -2.23
N SER A 59 0.04 10.44 -1.61
CA SER A 59 -0.09 10.23 -0.17
C SER A 59 -0.22 8.74 0.17
N PRO A 60 0.19 8.33 1.40
CA PRO A 60 0.05 6.95 1.87
C PRO A 60 -1.38 6.60 2.32
N GLY A 61 -2.33 7.53 2.21
CA GLY A 61 -3.71 7.39 2.69
C GLY A 61 -3.87 7.56 4.20
N LYS A 62 -5.12 7.53 4.65
CA LYS A 62 -5.51 7.60 6.06
C LYS A 62 -6.68 6.67 6.36
N PRO A 63 -6.72 6.06 7.57
CA PRO A 63 -7.81 5.19 7.99
C PRO A 63 -9.14 5.96 8.13
N TYR A 64 -10.21 5.22 8.45
CA TYR A 64 -11.42 5.83 9.00
C TYR A 64 -11.08 6.74 10.21
N PRO A 65 -11.73 7.92 10.36
CA PRO A 65 -12.85 8.44 9.57
C PRO A 65 -12.46 9.22 8.31
N ALA A 66 -11.17 9.48 8.07
CA ALA A 66 -10.73 10.28 6.93
C ALA A 66 -10.99 9.60 5.58
N LYS A 67 -10.80 8.27 5.49
CA LYS A 67 -11.11 7.45 4.29
C LYS A 67 -10.48 7.99 3.01
N GLU A 68 -9.22 8.40 3.06
CA GLU A 68 -8.60 9.16 1.95
C GLU A 68 -8.48 8.35 0.65
N ILE A 69 -8.23 7.04 0.77
CA ILE A 69 -8.10 6.14 -0.38
C ILE A 69 -9.06 4.98 -0.19
N THR A 70 -10.07 4.91 -1.06
CA THR A 70 -11.06 3.84 -1.09
C THR A 70 -11.10 3.15 -2.44
N HIS A 71 -11.60 1.92 -2.41
CA HIS A 71 -11.97 1.13 -3.57
C HIS A 71 -13.28 0.39 -3.35
N LYS A 72 -14.10 0.26 -4.40
CA LYS A 72 -15.36 -0.48 -4.37
C LYS A 72 -15.25 -1.70 -5.28
N TYR A 73 -15.36 -2.87 -4.68
CA TYR A 73 -15.41 -4.12 -5.44
C TYR A 73 -16.81 -4.36 -6.00
N LEU A 74 -16.88 -4.78 -7.27
CA LEU A 74 -18.14 -5.07 -7.96
C LEU A 74 -18.47 -6.57 -8.02
N LYS A 75 -17.51 -7.43 -7.69
CA LYS A 75 -17.66 -8.89 -7.73
C LYS A 75 -17.19 -9.49 -6.42
N ARG A 76 -17.95 -10.46 -5.90
CA ARG A 76 -17.52 -11.27 -4.76
C ARG A 76 -16.34 -12.17 -5.15
N GLY A 77 -15.47 -12.49 -4.20
CA GLY A 77 -14.30 -13.32 -4.44
C GLY A 77 -13.17 -13.05 -3.44
N ALA A 78 -12.18 -13.93 -3.45
CA ALA A 78 -10.92 -13.68 -2.74
C ALA A 78 -10.01 -12.82 -3.63
N VAL A 79 -9.44 -11.76 -3.08
CA VAL A 79 -8.47 -10.89 -3.75
C VAL A 79 -7.23 -10.71 -2.89
N GLY A 80 -6.09 -10.49 -3.54
CA GLY A 80 -4.84 -10.11 -2.90
C GLY A 80 -4.54 -8.65 -3.20
N VAL A 81 -4.77 -7.77 -2.24
CA VAL A 81 -4.44 -6.35 -2.39
C VAL A 81 -2.93 -6.21 -2.21
N THR A 82 -2.23 -5.48 -3.07
CA THR A 82 -0.80 -5.16 -2.92
C THR A 82 -0.58 -3.65 -2.99
N LEU A 83 0.55 -3.21 -2.44
CA LEU A 83 1.03 -1.85 -2.54
C LEU A 83 2.45 -1.86 -3.14
N THR A 84 2.64 -1.12 -4.21
CA THR A 84 3.96 -0.79 -4.77
C THR A 84 4.30 0.65 -4.40
N THR A 85 5.39 0.84 -3.66
CA THR A 85 5.89 2.19 -3.31
C THR A 85 7.08 2.52 -4.20
N HIS A 86 7.07 3.70 -4.80
CA HIS A 86 8.15 4.19 -5.65
C HIS A 86 9.04 5.13 -4.86
N TYR A 87 10.32 4.79 -4.74
CA TYR A 87 11.28 5.53 -3.93
C TYR A 87 12.24 6.36 -4.80
N ALA A 88 12.46 7.61 -4.43
CA ALA A 88 13.69 8.29 -4.81
C ALA A 88 14.81 7.81 -3.88
N ALA A 89 15.99 7.49 -4.42
CA ALA A 89 17.08 6.95 -3.64
C ALA A 89 18.38 7.74 -3.85
N ARG A 90 19.17 7.86 -2.79
CA ARG A 90 20.54 8.36 -2.84
C ARG A 90 21.47 7.46 -2.04
N PHE A 91 22.74 7.42 -2.40
CA PHE A 91 23.75 6.63 -1.70
C PHE A 91 25.04 7.41 -1.47
N ASN A 92 25.81 7.03 -0.46
CA ASN A 92 27.11 7.62 -0.14
C ASN A 92 28.11 6.48 0.15
N VAL A 93 29.14 6.38 -0.68
CA VAL A 93 30.18 5.35 -0.55
C VAL A 93 31.31 5.89 0.31
N ALA A 94 31.56 5.28 1.45
CA ALA A 94 32.70 5.60 2.33
C ALA A 94 32.84 7.11 2.67
N GLY A 95 31.72 7.84 2.75
CA GLY A 95 31.73 9.27 3.08
C GLY A 95 32.17 10.20 1.94
N THR A 96 32.30 9.70 0.70
CA THR A 96 32.76 10.48 -0.46
C THR A 96 31.76 11.51 -0.96
N GLY A 97 30.50 11.44 -0.50
CA GLY A 97 29.43 12.36 -0.87
C GLY A 97 28.18 11.63 -1.35
N TRP A 98 27.02 12.28 -1.25
CA TRP A 98 25.75 11.72 -1.68
C TRP A 98 25.60 11.78 -3.20
N GLN A 99 25.24 10.65 -3.81
CA GLN A 99 24.88 10.53 -5.22
C GLN A 99 23.42 10.09 -5.35
N TYR A 100 22.69 10.73 -6.27
CA TYR A 100 21.28 10.41 -6.53
C TYR A 100 21.14 9.33 -7.58
N ILE A 101 20.18 8.43 -7.39
CA ILE A 101 19.76 7.47 -8.39
C ILE A 101 18.70 8.15 -9.27
N SER A 102 18.93 8.17 -10.57
CA SER A 102 17.98 8.73 -11.54
C SER A 102 16.69 7.91 -11.58
N GLY A 103 15.54 8.59 -11.50
CA GLY A 103 14.22 7.95 -11.53
C GLY A 103 13.74 7.49 -10.15
N THR A 104 12.84 6.50 -10.14
CA THR A 104 12.34 5.91 -8.89
C THR A 104 12.50 4.40 -8.90
N VAL A 105 12.70 3.82 -7.72
CA VAL A 105 12.83 2.38 -7.50
C VAL A 105 11.50 1.84 -6.96
N PRO A 106 10.78 0.99 -7.71
CA PRO A 106 9.53 0.39 -7.23
C PRO A 106 9.81 -0.78 -6.29
N ILE A 107 9.15 -0.79 -5.13
CA ILE A 107 9.16 -1.91 -4.18
C ILE A 107 7.72 -2.33 -3.91
N THR A 108 7.39 -3.58 -4.25
CA THR A 108 6.08 -4.18 -3.99
C THR A 108 6.10 -4.94 -2.68
N GLY A 109 5.22 -4.57 -1.76
CA GLY A 109 5.03 -5.28 -0.49
C GLY A 109 4.22 -6.57 -0.65
N PRO A 110 4.12 -7.38 0.42
CA PRO A 110 3.33 -8.60 0.41
C PRO A 110 1.83 -8.32 0.20
N ALA A 111 1.14 -9.31 -0.36
CA ALA A 111 -0.31 -9.24 -0.55
C ALA A 111 -1.06 -9.31 0.78
N THR A 112 -2.04 -8.43 0.97
CA THR A 112 -3.04 -8.51 2.03
C THR A 112 -4.26 -9.24 1.50
N ALA A 113 -4.55 -10.42 2.04
CA ALA A 113 -5.71 -11.21 1.65
C ALA A 113 -7.01 -10.51 2.10
N LEU A 114 -7.96 -10.40 1.18
CA LEU A 114 -9.27 -9.81 1.42
C LEU A 114 -10.36 -10.65 0.76
N GLN A 115 -11.41 -10.98 1.51
CA GLN A 115 -12.57 -11.66 0.98
C GLN A 115 -13.71 -10.67 0.74
N VAL A 116 -14.03 -10.44 -0.53
CA VAL A 116 -15.22 -9.68 -0.94
C VAL A 116 -16.43 -10.60 -0.88
N ARG A 117 -17.46 -10.17 -0.15
CA ARG A 117 -18.73 -10.88 0.00
C ARG A 117 -19.88 -10.06 -0.53
N GLU A 118 -21.00 -10.71 -0.72
CA GLU A 118 -22.26 -10.07 -1.04
C GLU A 118 -23.21 -10.25 0.13
N ALA A 119 -23.91 -9.19 0.51
CA ALA A 119 -24.96 -9.28 1.51
C ALA A 119 -26.27 -9.67 0.82
N VAL A 120 -26.92 -10.71 1.32
CA VAL A 120 -28.28 -11.07 0.91
C VAL A 120 -29.22 -10.52 1.96
N PRO A 121 -30.00 -9.46 1.67
CA PRO A 121 -30.96 -8.95 2.63
C PRO A 121 -32.09 -9.96 2.81
N VAL A 122 -32.49 -10.18 4.06
CA VAL A 122 -33.73 -10.86 4.41
C VAL A 122 -34.61 -9.90 5.19
N LEU A 123 -35.89 -9.86 4.85
CA LEU A 123 -36.87 -9.09 5.62
C LEU A 123 -37.29 -9.93 6.82
N VAL A 124 -37.24 -9.34 8.01
CA VAL A 124 -37.74 -9.94 9.25
C VAL A 124 -38.78 -9.00 9.85
N ASP A 125 -39.85 -9.57 10.40
CA ASP A 125 -40.81 -8.79 11.17
C ASP A 125 -40.21 -8.38 12.52
N PRO A 126 -40.50 -7.18 13.03
CA PRO A 126 -40.05 -6.76 14.35
C PRO A 126 -40.65 -7.67 15.45
N PRO A 127 -39.96 -7.89 16.58
CA PRO A 127 -40.52 -8.63 17.70
C PRO A 127 -41.76 -7.92 18.24
N ASN A 128 -42.81 -8.70 18.53
CA ASN A 128 -44.09 -8.27 19.10
C ASN A 128 -43.95 -7.56 20.45
#